data_AF-A0A521KGI8-F1
#
_entry.id   AF-A0A521KGI8-F1
#
_cell.length_a   1.000
_cell.length_b   1.000
_cell.length_c   1.000
_cell.angle_alpha   90.00
_cell.angle_beta   90.00
_cell.angle_gamma   90.00
#
_symmetry.space_group_name_H-M   'P 1'
#
loop_
_entity.id
_entity.type
_entity.pdbx_description
1 polymer ?
#
loop_
_entity_poly.entity_id
_entity_poly.type
_entity_poly.pdbx_seq_one_letter_code
_entity_poly.pdbx_strand_id
1 'polypeptide(L)'
;PVANGFPELITRAKWGARPANRVRLERHSGAWERLTIHHSADINGELAEQSAKDSALAVRKIQRYHLDDKRWGDIGYHFLIDPLGRIYEGRSLQWQGAHAGNNDLNHHNIGVCLLGQYLREPPPAEQLQALDRLVDALRVRYKIPVAKVAGHLELHGTDCPGPYLLSWVKRYRASAGGADPVAPLSGTRASEAAAKPAAKAANANAPGASGATNAAQHDAAKPPSRKPIARVSKAKPKSEPQASAKSGSSAPSKPGQSGVQ
;
A
#
# COMPACT_ATOMS: atom_id res chain seq x y z
N PRO A 1 22.07 -13.37 19.59
CA PRO A 1 21.69 -14.34 18.53
C PRO A 1 20.21 -14.73 18.65
N VAL A 2 19.36 -14.33 17.69
CA VAL A 2 18.00 -14.89 17.58
C VAL A 2 18.13 -16.33 17.06
N ALA A 3 17.82 -17.29 17.92
CA ALA A 3 17.82 -18.70 17.58
C ALA A 3 16.73 -19.00 16.53
N ASN A 4 17.14 -19.20 15.28
CA ASN A 4 16.48 -19.96 14.20
C ASN A 4 15.01 -19.71 13.81
N GLY A 5 14.33 -18.68 14.31
CA GLY A 5 12.93 -18.39 13.93
C GLY A 5 12.79 -17.25 12.94
N PHE A 6 12.17 -17.50 11.78
CA PHE A 6 11.51 -16.42 11.05
C PHE A 6 10.44 -15.79 11.97
N PRO A 7 10.31 -14.44 12.05
CA PRO A 7 9.33 -13.83 12.95
C PRO A 7 7.91 -14.35 12.73
N GLU A 8 7.09 -14.38 13.79
CA GLU A 8 5.68 -14.72 13.64
C GLU A 8 4.99 -13.74 12.69
N LEU A 9 4.23 -14.28 11.74
CA LEU A 9 3.47 -13.51 10.77
C LEU A 9 1.97 -13.60 11.07
N ILE A 10 1.32 -12.45 10.98
CA ILE A 10 -0.12 -12.38 10.74
C ILE A 10 -0.33 -12.75 9.28
N THR A 11 -0.79 -13.98 9.08
CA THR A 11 -1.00 -14.56 7.75
C THR A 11 -2.07 -13.81 6.97
N ARG A 12 -2.05 -13.96 5.64
CA ARG A 12 -3.08 -13.44 4.75
C ARG A 12 -4.50 -13.76 5.18
N ALA A 13 -4.74 -14.98 5.65
CA ALA A 13 -6.04 -15.38 6.18
C ALA A 13 -6.41 -14.60 7.46
N LYS A 14 -5.47 -14.46 8.41
CA LYS A 14 -5.70 -13.76 9.68
C LYS A 14 -6.06 -12.29 9.51
N TRP A 15 -5.45 -11.57 8.55
CA TRP A 15 -5.80 -10.16 8.30
C TRP A 15 -6.93 -9.96 7.28
N GLY A 16 -7.50 -11.04 6.73
CA GLY A 16 -8.63 -10.97 5.80
C GLY A 16 -8.24 -10.49 4.40
N ALA A 17 -7.14 -11.02 3.87
CA ALA A 17 -6.67 -10.71 2.53
C ALA A 17 -7.68 -11.11 1.45
N ARG A 18 -7.91 -10.22 0.50
CA ARG A 18 -8.54 -10.60 -0.76
C ARG A 18 -7.62 -11.58 -1.53
N PRO A 19 -8.20 -12.48 -2.35
CA PRO A 19 -7.42 -13.27 -3.29
C PRO A 19 -6.61 -12.39 -4.23
N ALA A 20 -5.39 -12.82 -4.53
CA ALA A 20 -4.56 -12.15 -5.52
C ALA A 20 -5.07 -12.44 -6.94
N ASN A 21 -4.98 -11.45 -7.83
CA ASN A 21 -5.24 -11.62 -9.26
C ASN A 21 -4.00 -12.20 -9.95
N ARG A 22 -3.97 -13.52 -10.07
CA ARG A 22 -2.81 -14.28 -10.61
C ARG A 22 -2.47 -13.96 -12.07
N VAL A 23 -3.42 -13.45 -12.86
CA VAL A 23 -3.16 -13.05 -14.26
C VAL A 23 -2.22 -11.84 -14.33
N ARG A 24 -2.19 -11.03 -13.27
CA ARG A 24 -1.37 -9.81 -13.18
C ARG A 24 -0.15 -9.97 -12.28
N LEU A 25 0.22 -11.22 -11.96
CA LEU A 25 1.40 -11.53 -11.16
C LEU A 25 2.47 -12.17 -12.04
N GLU A 26 3.70 -11.79 -11.77
CA GLU A 26 4.88 -12.41 -12.36
C GLU A 26 5.53 -13.34 -11.35
N ARG A 27 5.78 -14.59 -11.77
CA ARG A 27 6.38 -15.60 -10.90
C ARG A 27 7.80 -15.15 -10.55
N HIS A 28 8.16 -15.17 -9.28
CA HIS A 28 9.54 -15.01 -8.90
C HIS A 28 10.33 -16.27 -9.27
N SER A 29 11.48 -16.09 -9.89
CA SER A 29 12.44 -17.15 -10.21
C SER A 29 13.85 -16.70 -9.84
N GLY A 30 14.69 -17.64 -9.39
CA GLY A 30 16.07 -17.35 -9.01
C GLY A 30 16.23 -17.03 -7.52
N ALA A 31 17.32 -16.32 -7.19
CA ALA A 31 17.62 -15.90 -5.83
C ALA A 31 17.02 -14.52 -5.54
N TRP A 32 16.77 -14.23 -4.27
CA TRP A 32 16.53 -12.85 -3.83
C TRP A 32 17.88 -12.17 -3.61
N GLU A 33 18.02 -10.94 -4.10
CA GLU A 33 19.29 -10.22 -4.11
C GLU A 33 19.26 -8.91 -3.31
N ARG A 34 18.06 -8.40 -3.01
CA ARG A 34 17.86 -7.10 -2.36
C ARG A 34 16.68 -7.10 -1.41
N LEU A 35 16.76 -6.25 -0.39
CA LEU A 35 15.64 -5.84 0.46
C LEU A 35 15.44 -4.34 0.31
N THR A 36 14.18 -3.90 0.13
CA THR A 36 13.84 -2.47 0.07
C THR A 36 12.86 -2.11 1.17
N ILE A 37 13.22 -1.09 1.93
CA ILE A 37 12.43 -0.58 3.05
C ILE A 37 11.58 0.60 2.58
N HIS A 38 10.30 0.54 2.92
CA HIS A 38 9.27 1.52 2.59
C HIS A 38 8.56 2.00 3.86
N HIS A 39 7.92 3.16 3.76
CA HIS A 39 6.77 3.50 4.61
C HIS A 39 5.48 3.46 3.80
N SER A 40 4.31 3.43 4.44
CA SER A 40 3.02 3.52 3.74
C SER A 40 2.65 4.95 3.35
N ALA A 41 3.37 5.95 3.87
CA ALA A 41 3.12 7.39 3.70
C ALA A 41 1.74 7.82 4.21
N ASP A 42 1.15 7.05 5.12
CA ASP A 42 -0.14 7.38 5.70
C ASP A 42 0.03 8.44 6.80
N ILE A 43 -0.46 9.65 6.52
CA ILE A 43 -0.20 10.87 7.30
C ILE A 43 -1.09 11.01 8.54
N ASN A 44 -2.15 10.21 8.66
CA ASN A 44 -3.18 10.46 9.68
C ASN A 44 -3.02 9.59 10.93
N GLY A 45 -2.10 8.62 10.99
CA GLY A 45 -1.95 7.70 12.14
C GLY A 45 -3.16 6.80 12.42
N GLU A 46 -4.31 7.08 11.82
CA GLU A 46 -5.60 6.44 12.09
C GLU A 46 -5.64 4.95 11.73
N LEU A 47 -4.74 4.47 10.88
CA LEU A 47 -4.84 3.11 10.39
C LEU A 47 -4.16 2.06 11.27
N ALA A 48 -3.18 2.40 12.11
CA ALA A 48 -2.32 1.36 12.69
C ALA A 48 -2.01 1.48 14.19
N GLU A 49 -2.64 2.40 14.91
CA GLU A 49 -2.09 2.82 16.21
C GLU A 49 -2.78 2.21 17.45
N GLN A 50 -3.91 1.51 17.29
CA GLN A 50 -4.75 1.19 18.47
C GLN A 50 -4.99 -0.31 18.70
N SER A 51 -5.05 -1.15 17.64
CA SER A 51 -5.34 -2.58 17.80
C SER A 51 -4.92 -3.43 16.60
N ALA A 52 -4.99 -4.76 16.73
CA ALA A 52 -4.73 -5.70 15.62
C ALA A 52 -5.76 -5.56 14.50
N LYS A 53 -6.98 -5.20 14.87
CA LYS A 53 -8.10 -5.02 13.95
C LYS A 53 -7.88 -3.79 13.06
N ASP A 54 -7.36 -2.71 13.65
CA ASP A 54 -7.10 -1.45 12.93
C ASP A 54 -5.95 -1.63 11.96
N SER A 55 -4.82 -2.19 12.42
CA SER A 55 -3.69 -2.47 11.55
C SER A 55 -4.05 -3.47 10.43
N ALA A 56 -4.87 -4.49 10.69
CA ALA A 56 -5.39 -5.35 9.62
C ALA A 56 -6.29 -4.57 8.63
N LEU A 57 -7.07 -3.60 9.10
CA LEU A 57 -7.85 -2.70 8.24
C LEU A 57 -6.93 -1.82 7.39
N ALA A 58 -5.83 -1.32 7.93
CA ALA A 58 -4.80 -0.58 7.19
C ALA A 58 -4.26 -1.40 6.02
N VAL A 59 -3.82 -2.63 6.30
CA VAL A 59 -3.26 -3.54 5.30
C VAL A 59 -4.29 -3.85 4.21
N ARG A 60 -5.56 -4.06 4.59
CA ARG A 60 -6.66 -4.23 3.62
C ARG A 60 -6.92 -2.99 2.77
N LYS A 61 -6.82 -1.78 3.34
CA LYS A 61 -6.95 -0.52 2.57
C LYS A 61 -5.83 -0.40 1.54
N ILE A 62 -4.58 -0.70 1.92
CA ILE A 62 -3.43 -0.73 0.99
C ILE A 62 -3.63 -1.79 -0.10
N GLN A 63 -4.04 -3.01 0.26
CA GLN A 63 -4.31 -4.06 -0.73
C GLN A 63 -5.40 -3.64 -1.73
N ARG A 64 -6.50 -3.06 -1.24
CA ARG A 64 -7.60 -2.57 -2.07
C ARG A 64 -7.12 -1.53 -3.06
N TYR A 65 -6.38 -0.52 -2.59
CA TYR A 65 -5.81 0.51 -3.46
C TYR A 65 -4.92 -0.10 -4.56
N HIS A 66 -4.06 -1.04 -4.20
CA HIS A 66 -3.19 -1.71 -5.18
C HIS A 66 -3.96 -2.56 -6.20
N LEU A 67 -5.01 -3.27 -5.78
CA LEU A 67 -5.81 -4.13 -6.67
C LEU A 67 -6.77 -3.31 -7.55
N ASP A 68 -7.48 -2.36 -6.96
CA ASP A 68 -8.62 -1.71 -7.57
C ASP A 68 -8.20 -0.45 -8.33
N ASP A 69 -7.32 0.37 -7.74
CA ASP A 69 -6.93 1.66 -8.31
C ASP A 69 -5.65 1.54 -9.16
N LYS A 70 -4.62 0.87 -8.64
CA LYS A 70 -3.35 0.63 -9.38
C LYS A 70 -3.42 -0.55 -10.35
N ARG A 71 -4.47 -1.38 -10.26
CA ARG A 71 -4.68 -2.58 -11.09
C ARG A 71 -3.56 -3.61 -10.99
N TRP A 72 -2.82 -3.69 -9.89
CA TRP A 72 -1.79 -4.70 -9.68
C TRP A 72 -2.41 -6.09 -9.38
N GLY A 73 -1.58 -7.12 -9.35
CA GLY A 73 -2.01 -8.48 -9.02
C GLY A 73 -2.27 -8.73 -7.53
N ASP A 74 -1.70 -7.92 -6.65
CA ASP A 74 -1.90 -7.96 -5.20
C ASP A 74 -1.33 -6.70 -4.55
N ILE A 75 -1.36 -6.61 -3.22
CA ILE A 75 -0.54 -5.67 -2.45
C ILE A 75 0.93 -5.69 -2.96
N GLY A 76 1.57 -4.52 -3.09
CA GLY A 76 2.89 -4.40 -3.72
C GLY A 76 4.06 -4.94 -2.88
N TYR A 77 3.93 -4.90 -1.56
CA TYR A 77 4.95 -5.28 -0.58
C TYR A 77 4.82 -6.75 -0.17
N HIS A 78 5.93 -7.41 0.13
CA HIS A 78 5.93 -8.80 0.63
C HIS A 78 5.63 -8.86 2.13
N PHE A 79 6.07 -7.86 2.89
CA PHE A 79 5.82 -7.74 4.32
C PHE A 79 5.40 -6.33 4.67
N LEU A 80 4.52 -6.23 5.69
CA LEU A 80 4.17 -4.97 6.31
C LEU A 80 4.37 -5.05 7.82
N ILE A 81 4.78 -3.97 8.47
CA ILE A 81 4.99 -3.92 9.92
C ILE A 81 4.18 -2.77 10.48
N ASP A 82 3.33 -3.04 11.46
CA ASP A 82 2.57 -1.98 12.14
C ASP A 82 3.37 -1.32 13.29
N PRO A 83 2.91 -0.16 13.82
CA PRO A 83 3.55 0.56 14.93
C PRO A 83 3.81 -0.29 16.19
N LEU A 84 3.00 -1.34 16.41
CA LEU A 84 3.15 -2.26 17.54
C LEU A 84 4.10 -3.44 17.24
N GLY A 85 4.78 -3.42 16.09
CA GLY A 85 5.76 -4.42 15.70
C GLY A 85 5.17 -5.74 15.18
N ARG A 86 3.88 -5.81 14.88
CA ARG A 86 3.28 -7.00 14.28
C ARG A 86 3.57 -7.01 12.78
N ILE A 87 3.97 -8.18 12.29
CA ILE A 87 4.39 -8.36 10.90
C ILE A 87 3.27 -9.07 10.13
N TYR A 88 2.83 -8.47 9.04
CA TYR A 88 1.77 -8.98 8.17
C TYR A 88 2.40 -9.59 6.91
N GLU A 89 1.92 -10.77 6.56
CA GLU A 89 2.20 -11.40 5.27
C GLU A 89 1.49 -10.61 4.16
N GLY A 90 2.27 -9.96 3.29
CA GLY A 90 1.77 -9.24 2.13
C GLY A 90 1.71 -10.14 0.90
N ARG A 91 2.31 -9.70 -0.20
CA ARG A 91 2.46 -10.49 -1.43
C ARG A 91 3.30 -11.72 -1.14
N SER A 92 2.81 -12.87 -1.57
CA SER A 92 3.54 -14.13 -1.43
C SER A 92 4.89 -14.07 -2.17
N LEU A 93 5.96 -14.50 -1.51
CA LEU A 93 7.34 -14.58 -2.07
C LEU A 93 7.48 -15.53 -3.27
N GLN A 94 6.42 -16.21 -3.69
CA GLN A 94 6.40 -16.94 -4.96
C GLN A 94 6.24 -16.01 -6.18
N TRP A 95 5.90 -14.73 -5.96
CA TRP A 95 5.66 -13.72 -6.98
C TRP A 95 6.62 -12.55 -6.79
N GLN A 96 6.97 -11.85 -7.88
CA GLN A 96 7.74 -10.61 -7.81
C GLN A 96 6.93 -9.51 -7.11
N GLY A 97 7.62 -8.58 -6.45
CA GLY A 97 7.04 -7.39 -5.83
C GLY A 97 6.45 -6.40 -6.84
N ALA A 98 5.75 -5.38 -6.33
CA ALA A 98 5.39 -4.19 -7.10
C ALA A 98 5.48 -2.97 -6.18
N HIS A 99 6.69 -2.62 -5.75
CA HIS A 99 6.92 -1.60 -4.72
C HIS A 99 8.03 -0.60 -5.07
N ALA A 100 8.88 -0.88 -6.06
CA ALA A 100 10.09 -0.09 -6.35
C ALA A 100 10.00 0.74 -7.66
N GLY A 101 8.80 1.14 -8.08
CA GLY A 101 8.59 2.05 -9.22
C GLY A 101 8.55 1.40 -10.61
N ASN A 102 9.40 0.41 -10.90
CA ASN A 102 9.41 -0.32 -12.18
C ASN A 102 9.81 -1.80 -12.01
N ASN A 103 9.68 -2.59 -13.08
CA ASN A 103 9.94 -4.04 -13.04
C ASN A 103 11.41 -4.35 -12.70
N ASP A 104 12.36 -3.66 -13.32
CA ASP A 104 13.79 -3.90 -13.08
C ASP A 104 14.17 -3.73 -11.60
N LEU A 105 13.58 -2.74 -10.93
CA LEU A 105 13.79 -2.49 -9.50
C LEU A 105 12.99 -3.45 -8.60
N ASN A 106 11.92 -4.06 -9.09
CA ASN A 106 11.13 -5.06 -8.35
C ASN A 106 11.73 -6.48 -8.46
N HIS A 107 12.46 -6.78 -9.52
CA HIS A 107 13.05 -8.10 -9.73
C HIS A 107 14.08 -8.40 -8.64
N HIS A 108 13.99 -9.62 -8.09
CA HIS A 108 14.90 -10.10 -7.04
C HIS A 108 14.95 -9.20 -5.79
N ASN A 109 13.88 -8.43 -5.57
CA ASN A 109 13.79 -7.45 -4.49
C ASN A 109 12.59 -7.74 -3.57
N ILE A 110 12.88 -7.94 -2.28
CA ILE A 110 11.84 -8.11 -1.26
C ILE A 110 11.50 -6.75 -0.65
N GLY A 111 10.31 -6.23 -0.92
CA GLY A 111 9.77 -5.04 -0.26
C GLY A 111 9.20 -5.29 1.14
N VAL A 112 9.64 -4.50 2.12
CA VAL A 112 9.12 -4.43 3.49
C VAL A 112 8.57 -3.01 3.74
N CYS A 113 7.31 -2.87 4.15
CA CYS A 113 6.66 -1.58 4.34
C CYS A 113 6.26 -1.36 5.81
N LEU A 114 6.74 -0.27 6.41
CA LEU A 114 6.31 0.15 7.73
C LEU A 114 5.05 1.01 7.60
N LEU A 115 3.98 0.62 8.30
CA LEU A 115 2.74 1.40 8.34
C LEU A 115 2.98 2.69 9.12
N GLY A 116 2.86 3.83 8.45
CA GLY A 116 3.07 5.16 8.99
C GLY A 116 3.71 6.12 7.98
N GLN A 117 4.07 7.30 8.48
CA GLN A 117 4.75 8.36 7.75
C GLN A 117 5.97 8.83 8.56
N TYR A 118 7.17 8.68 8.01
CA TYR A 118 8.44 8.98 8.71
C TYR A 118 9.25 10.10 8.07
N LEU A 119 8.52 11.08 7.51
CA LEU A 119 9.07 12.35 7.05
C LEU A 119 9.51 13.26 8.22
N ARG A 120 8.71 13.30 9.28
CA ARG A 120 8.89 14.25 10.40
C ARG A 120 9.20 13.60 11.74
N GLU A 121 8.81 12.33 11.91
CA GLU A 121 8.96 11.59 13.16
C GLU A 121 9.54 10.19 12.89
N PRO A 122 10.28 9.61 13.85
CA PRO A 122 10.79 8.25 13.71
C PRO A 122 9.68 7.20 13.88
N PRO A 123 9.86 5.99 13.32
CA PRO A 123 9.01 4.85 13.67
C PRO A 123 9.14 4.50 15.16
N PRO A 124 8.06 4.01 15.81
CA PRO A 124 8.12 3.49 17.17
C PRO A 124 9.16 2.38 17.34
N ALA A 125 9.68 2.24 18.56
CA ALA A 125 10.77 1.32 18.87
C ALA A 125 10.40 -0.14 18.58
N GLU A 126 9.17 -0.55 18.89
CA GLU A 126 8.64 -1.89 18.66
C GLU A 126 8.61 -2.24 17.18
N GLN A 127 8.22 -1.28 16.34
CA GLN A 127 8.22 -1.41 14.88
C GLN A 127 9.64 -1.54 14.33
N LEU A 128 10.61 -0.76 14.83
CA LEU A 128 12.01 -0.88 14.46
C LEU A 128 12.63 -2.22 14.90
N GLN A 129 12.34 -2.69 16.11
CA GLN A 129 12.82 -3.99 16.59
C GLN A 129 12.24 -5.15 15.75
N ALA A 130 10.97 -5.05 15.34
CA ALA A 130 10.37 -6.02 14.43
C ALA A 130 11.02 -5.97 13.04
N LEU A 131 11.36 -4.77 12.55
CA LEU A 131 12.09 -4.60 11.31
C LEU A 131 13.48 -5.23 11.38
N ASP A 132 14.25 -5.00 12.45
CA ASP A 132 15.57 -5.62 12.65
C ASP A 132 15.47 -7.16 12.56
N ARG A 133 14.56 -7.77 13.34
CA ARG A 133 14.36 -9.23 13.34
C ARG A 133 13.95 -9.77 11.97
N LEU A 134 13.06 -9.07 11.27
CA LEU A 134 12.58 -9.50 9.96
C LEU A 134 13.67 -9.40 8.89
N VAL A 135 14.40 -8.28 8.84
CA VAL A 135 15.46 -8.07 7.86
C VAL A 135 16.61 -9.07 8.10
N ASP A 136 16.99 -9.31 9.36
CA ASP A 136 17.97 -10.34 9.71
C ASP A 136 17.53 -11.73 9.23
N ALA A 137 16.29 -12.12 9.54
CA ALA A 137 15.75 -13.42 9.14
C ALA A 137 15.68 -13.58 7.62
N LEU A 138 15.24 -12.55 6.88
CA LEU A 138 15.19 -12.55 5.43
C LEU A 138 16.59 -12.67 4.80
N ARG A 139 17.55 -11.91 5.33
CA ARG A 139 18.94 -11.95 4.85
C ARG A 139 19.58 -13.30 5.08
N VAL A 140 19.43 -13.88 6.27
CA VAL A 140 19.97 -15.23 6.57
C VAL A 140 19.29 -16.27 5.67
N ARG A 141 17.96 -16.23 5.55
CA ARG A 141 17.18 -17.21 4.79
C ARG A 141 17.48 -17.21 3.29
N TYR A 142 17.71 -16.04 2.73
CA TYR A 142 17.88 -15.84 1.29
C TYR A 142 19.29 -15.41 0.88
N LYS A 143 20.24 -15.39 1.82
CA LYS A 143 21.65 -15.01 1.61
C LYS A 143 21.82 -13.61 1.01
N ILE A 144 20.96 -12.66 1.40
CA ILE A 144 21.00 -11.28 0.91
C ILE A 144 22.11 -10.51 1.66
N PRO A 145 23.13 -9.97 0.96
CA PRO A 145 24.20 -9.19 1.60
C PRO A 145 23.66 -7.96 2.32
N VAL A 146 24.27 -7.56 3.44
CA VAL A 146 23.84 -6.34 4.17
C VAL A 146 23.83 -5.11 3.25
N ALA A 147 24.86 -4.99 2.38
CA ALA A 147 24.99 -3.89 1.44
C ALA A 147 23.83 -3.77 0.45
N LYS A 148 23.01 -4.81 0.31
CA LYS A 148 21.82 -4.86 -0.54
C LYS A 148 20.51 -4.58 0.21
N VAL A 149 20.58 -4.07 1.44
CA VAL A 149 19.43 -3.46 2.12
C VAL A 149 19.40 -1.97 1.77
N ALA A 150 18.31 -1.49 1.19
CA ALA A 150 18.17 -0.11 0.72
C ALA A 150 16.84 0.51 1.16
N GLY A 151 16.78 1.83 1.27
CA GLY A 151 15.53 2.58 1.29
C GLY A 151 15.04 2.83 -0.13
N HIS A 152 13.73 2.99 -0.32
CA HIS A 152 13.16 3.26 -1.66
C HIS A 152 13.79 4.49 -2.36
N LEU A 153 14.08 5.57 -1.62
CA LEU A 153 14.77 6.78 -2.10
C LEU A 153 16.11 6.46 -2.76
N GLU A 154 16.82 5.45 -2.28
CA GLU A 154 18.13 5.07 -2.81
C GLU A 154 18.03 4.31 -4.13
N LEU A 155 16.82 3.88 -4.51
CA LEU A 155 16.54 3.16 -5.76
C LEU A 155 15.75 4.00 -6.76
N HIS A 156 14.91 4.90 -6.26
CA HIS A 156 13.96 5.66 -7.04
C HIS A 156 13.76 7.04 -6.43
N GLY A 157 13.54 8.07 -7.25
CA GLY A 157 13.44 9.47 -6.83
C GLY A 157 12.15 9.81 -6.08
N THR A 158 11.93 9.16 -4.92
CA THR A 158 10.74 9.30 -4.08
C THR A 158 11.14 9.69 -2.66
N ASP A 159 10.25 10.35 -1.92
CA ASP A 159 10.48 10.66 -0.50
C ASP A 159 10.45 9.44 0.44
N CYS A 160 9.90 8.32 -0.02
CA CYS A 160 9.86 7.06 0.72
C CYS A 160 11.30 6.51 0.92
N PRO A 161 11.70 6.01 2.10
CA PRO A 161 10.90 5.73 3.28
C PRO A 161 10.84 6.87 4.31
N GLY A 162 11.23 8.08 3.93
CA GLY A 162 11.45 9.21 4.82
C GLY A 162 12.85 9.20 5.44
N PRO A 163 13.37 10.37 5.87
CA PRO A 163 14.72 10.53 6.41
C PRO A 163 14.95 9.70 7.69
N TYR A 164 13.95 9.53 8.55
CA TYR A 164 14.13 8.78 9.79
C TYR A 164 14.32 7.28 9.54
N LEU A 165 13.50 6.69 8.68
CA LEU A 165 13.61 5.29 8.32
C LEU A 165 14.82 5.04 7.40
N LEU A 166 15.17 5.99 6.52
CA LEU A 166 16.42 5.94 5.76
C LEU A 166 17.65 5.96 6.67
N SER A 167 17.61 6.71 7.77
CA SER A 167 18.68 6.72 8.77
C SER A 167 18.83 5.36 9.45
N TRP A 168 17.72 4.66 9.72
CA TRP A 168 17.78 3.25 10.15
C TRP A 168 18.47 2.37 9.08
N VAL A 169 18.10 2.48 7.80
CA VAL A 169 18.73 1.67 6.72
C VAL A 169 20.25 1.86 6.66
N LYS A 170 20.70 3.11 6.74
CA LYS A 170 22.14 3.45 6.74
C LYS A 170 22.86 2.86 7.97
N ARG A 171 22.27 2.98 9.16
CA ARG A 171 22.83 2.40 10.39
C ARG A 171 22.86 0.88 10.35
N TYR A 172 21.79 0.24 9.89
CA TYR A 172 21.70 -1.21 9.76
C TYR A 172 22.81 -1.77 8.85
N ARG A 173 23.10 -1.07 7.74
CA ARG A 173 24.23 -1.42 6.86
C ARG A 173 25.59 -1.28 7.55
N ALA A 174 25.77 -0.22 8.34
CA ALA A 174 27.03 0.04 9.04
C ALA A 174 27.27 -0.97 10.19
N SER A 175 26.26 -1.26 11.01
CA SER A 175 26.41 -2.14 12.18
C SER A 175 26.65 -3.60 11.80
N ALA A 176 26.00 -4.11 10.74
CA ALA A 176 26.25 -5.47 10.27
C ALA A 176 27.60 -5.65 9.54
N GLY A 177 28.32 -4.54 9.29
CA GLY A 177 29.70 -4.51 8.80
C GLY A 177 30.77 -4.39 9.91
N GLY A 178 30.35 -4.33 11.18
CA GLY A 178 31.23 -4.19 12.35
C GLY A 178 30.96 -2.92 13.14
N ALA A 179 30.02 -2.96 14.09
CA ALA A 179 30.00 -2.24 15.38
C ALA A 179 28.70 -2.57 16.13
N ASP A 180 28.80 -2.69 17.45
CA ASP A 180 27.79 -3.11 18.43
C ASP A 180 26.38 -2.50 18.30
N PRO A 181 25.33 -3.16 18.83
CA PRO A 181 23.97 -2.63 18.86
C PRO A 181 23.92 -1.32 19.66
N VAL A 182 23.72 -0.20 18.97
CA VAL A 182 23.51 1.10 19.62
C VAL A 182 22.08 1.15 20.17
N ALA A 183 21.99 1.52 21.45
CA ALA A 183 20.78 1.71 22.23
C ALA A 183 19.70 2.55 21.49
N PRO A 184 18.41 2.36 21.83
CA PRO A 184 17.34 3.17 21.27
C PRO A 184 17.62 4.66 21.53
N LEU A 185 17.26 5.50 20.56
CA LEU A 185 17.24 6.95 20.75
C LEU A 185 16.29 7.24 21.91
N SER A 186 16.86 7.42 23.10
CA SER A 186 16.14 7.83 24.29
C SER A 186 15.59 9.22 24.03
N GLY A 187 14.28 9.29 23.81
CA GLY A 187 13.54 10.54 23.85
C GLY A 187 13.79 11.22 25.18
N THR A 188 14.31 12.44 25.15
CA THR A 188 14.30 13.32 26.31
C THR A 188 12.84 13.51 26.73
N ARG A 189 12.48 12.96 27.90
CA ARG A 189 11.25 13.32 28.60
C ARG A 189 11.26 14.83 28.82
N ALA A 190 10.31 15.54 28.21
CA ALA A 190 9.90 16.85 28.69
C ALA A 190 9.32 16.64 30.10
N SER A 191 9.92 17.28 31.09
CA SER A 191 9.45 17.28 32.47
C SER A 191 8.07 17.91 32.59
N GLU A 192 7.24 17.31 33.45
CA GLU A 192 5.97 17.88 33.92
C GLU A 192 6.14 19.32 34.43
N ALA A 193 5.26 20.21 33.97
CA ALA A 193 4.92 21.43 34.66
C ALA A 193 3.39 21.56 34.72
N ALA A 194 2.91 21.40 35.96
CA ALA A 194 1.60 21.69 36.54
C ALA A 194 0.52 22.35 35.64
N ALA A 195 -0.63 21.67 35.57
CA ALA A 195 -1.91 22.28 35.24
C ALA A 195 -2.45 23.12 36.40
N LYS A 196 -3.03 24.29 36.11
CA LYS A 196 -4.28 24.83 36.70
C LYS A 196 -4.86 25.95 35.80
N PRO A 197 -6.17 26.25 35.91
CA PRO A 197 -7.05 26.47 34.75
C PRO A 197 -7.39 27.94 34.50
N ALA A 198 -7.82 28.26 33.28
CA ALA A 198 -8.44 29.55 32.97
C ALA A 198 -9.71 29.38 32.11
N ALA A 199 -10.65 30.28 32.39
CA ALA A 199 -12.07 30.21 32.14
C ALA A 199 -12.53 30.50 30.70
N LYS A 200 -13.81 30.19 30.52
CA LYS A 200 -14.68 30.35 29.35
C LYS A 200 -14.89 31.83 28.98
N ALA A 201 -14.86 32.15 27.68
CA ALA A 201 -15.54 33.31 27.10
C ALA A 201 -16.04 32.98 25.67
N ALA A 202 -17.31 33.27 25.42
CA ALA A 202 -18.00 33.30 24.12
C ALA A 202 -17.57 34.59 23.34
N ASN A 203 -17.85 34.87 22.06
CA ASN A 203 -18.84 34.47 21.05
C ASN A 203 -18.43 35.08 19.66
N ALA A 204 -18.98 34.52 18.57
CA ALA A 204 -19.27 35.08 17.22
C ALA A 204 -18.08 35.59 16.36
N ASN A 205 -17.90 35.18 15.10
CA ASN A 205 -18.80 35.34 13.95
C ASN A 205 -18.31 34.52 12.72
N ALA A 206 -19.21 34.04 11.87
CA ALA A 206 -18.96 33.33 10.58
C ALA A 206 -18.74 34.34 9.42
N PRO A 207 -18.54 33.98 8.12
CA PRO A 207 -18.47 32.65 7.48
C PRO A 207 -17.27 32.47 6.50
N GLY A 208 -16.98 31.24 6.05
CA GLY A 208 -16.01 31.05 4.95
C GLY A 208 -15.67 29.62 4.55
N ALA A 209 -16.33 29.14 3.50
CA ALA A 209 -15.86 28.17 2.49
C ALA A 209 -15.18 26.86 2.92
N SER A 210 -15.94 25.79 2.76
CA SER A 210 -15.48 24.42 2.45
C SER A 210 -14.43 24.42 1.33
N GLY A 211 -13.31 23.75 1.54
CA GLY A 211 -12.32 23.45 0.51
C GLY A 211 -11.32 22.42 0.99
N ALA A 212 -11.63 21.14 0.78
CA ALA A 212 -10.73 20.01 1.02
C ALA A 212 -9.43 20.17 0.21
N THR A 213 -8.28 19.93 0.84
CA THR A 213 -7.00 19.75 0.13
C THR A 213 -6.39 18.40 0.51
N ASN A 214 -6.57 17.45 -0.41
CA ASN A 214 -5.81 16.21 -0.50
C ASN A 214 -4.36 16.53 -0.88
N ALA A 215 -3.39 16.02 -0.13
CA ALA A 215 -1.99 15.97 -0.52
C ALA A 215 -1.46 14.55 -0.32
N ALA A 216 -1.68 13.69 -1.31
CA ALA A 216 -0.92 12.47 -1.52
C ALA A 216 -0.15 12.65 -2.83
N GLN A 217 1.10 13.09 -2.73
CA GLN A 217 2.01 13.12 -3.86
C GLN A 217 2.41 11.67 -4.16
N HIS A 218 1.79 11.12 -5.20
CA HIS A 218 2.10 9.81 -5.75
C HIS A 218 2.60 10.00 -7.17
N ASP A 219 3.81 9.52 -7.45
CA ASP A 219 4.36 9.49 -8.80
C ASP A 219 3.42 8.76 -9.75
N ALA A 220 2.90 9.55 -10.70
CA ALA A 220 2.19 9.06 -11.86
C ALA A 220 3.20 8.83 -12.97
N ALA A 221 3.47 7.56 -13.29
CA ALA A 221 4.01 7.23 -14.60
C ALA A 221 3.00 7.70 -15.67
N LYS A 222 3.42 8.63 -16.53
CA LYS A 222 2.62 9.21 -17.61
C LYS A 222 2.18 8.13 -18.61
N PRO A 223 0.89 8.07 -19.03
CA PRO A 223 0.47 7.15 -20.08
C PRO A 223 1.03 7.58 -21.45
N PRO A 224 1.30 6.65 -22.38
CA PRO A 224 1.78 7.00 -23.71
C PRO A 224 0.73 7.82 -24.49
N SER A 225 1.22 8.82 -25.22
CA SER A 225 0.43 9.75 -26.01
C SER A 225 -0.36 9.04 -27.11
N ARG A 226 -1.69 9.22 -27.12
CA ARG A 226 -2.54 8.85 -28.25
C ARG A 226 -2.30 9.85 -29.39
N LYS A 227 -1.95 9.35 -30.58
CA LYS A 227 -2.00 10.14 -31.82
C LYS A 227 -3.46 10.52 -32.11
N PRO A 228 -3.75 11.74 -32.64
CA PRO A 228 -5.10 12.15 -32.94
C PRO A 228 -5.68 11.34 -34.10
N ILE A 229 -6.88 10.80 -33.90
CA ILE A 229 -7.69 10.13 -34.93
C ILE A 229 -8.40 11.24 -35.71
N ALA A 230 -8.27 11.22 -37.04
CA ALA A 230 -8.92 12.19 -37.93
C ALA A 230 -10.45 12.17 -37.77
N ARG A 231 -11.04 13.37 -37.70
CA ARG A 231 -12.47 13.62 -37.58
C ARG A 231 -13.14 13.35 -38.93
N VAL A 232 -13.92 12.27 -39.03
CA VAL A 232 -14.80 12.04 -40.20
C VAL A 232 -16.04 12.93 -40.05
N SER A 233 -16.24 13.82 -41.03
CA SER A 233 -17.36 14.75 -41.14
C SER A 233 -18.67 14.01 -41.38
N LYS A 234 -19.69 14.27 -40.56
CA LYS A 234 -21.07 13.78 -40.75
C LYS A 234 -21.74 14.54 -41.89
N ALA A 235 -22.18 13.83 -42.92
CA ALA A 235 -23.08 14.34 -43.95
C ALA A 235 -24.52 14.45 -43.41
N LYS A 236 -25.23 15.48 -43.88
CA LYS A 236 -26.58 15.90 -43.50
C LYS A 236 -27.64 15.06 -44.26
N PRO A 237 -28.69 14.51 -43.62
CA PRO A 237 -29.80 13.91 -44.37
C PRO A 237 -30.84 14.97 -44.78
N LYS A 238 -31.34 14.84 -46.01
CA LYS A 238 -32.50 15.57 -46.57
C LYS A 238 -33.82 14.98 -46.04
N SER A 239 -34.84 15.83 -45.96
CA SER A 239 -36.20 15.59 -45.45
C SER A 239 -37.14 14.88 -46.44
N GLU A 240 -37.91 13.90 -45.91
CA GLU A 240 -39.36 13.56 -46.08
C GLU A 240 -39.97 13.25 -47.48
N PRO A 241 -41.08 12.45 -47.59
CA PRO A 241 -42.28 12.47 -46.73
C PRO A 241 -42.98 11.13 -46.37
N GLN A 242 -44.01 11.30 -45.53
CA GLN A 242 -44.90 10.35 -44.86
C GLN A 242 -45.77 9.45 -45.77
N ALA A 243 -46.11 8.25 -45.29
CA ALA A 243 -47.34 7.52 -45.65
C ALA A 243 -47.82 6.56 -44.52
N SER A 244 -48.97 6.93 -43.96
CA SER A 244 -50.12 6.12 -43.52
C SER A 244 -49.96 4.78 -42.75
N ALA A 245 -50.53 4.79 -41.54
CA ALA A 245 -50.87 3.64 -40.72
C ALA A 245 -52.08 2.85 -41.26
N LYS A 246 -52.05 1.52 -41.10
CA LYS A 246 -53.24 0.67 -40.95
C LYS A 246 -53.05 -0.29 -39.78
N SER A 247 -54.12 -0.39 -39.00
CA SER A 247 -54.34 -1.17 -37.79
C SER A 247 -54.51 -2.68 -38.06
N GLY A 248 -54.15 -3.49 -37.08
CA GLY A 248 -54.42 -4.93 -37.04
C GLY A 248 -54.20 -5.50 -35.65
N SER A 249 -55.26 -5.52 -34.84
CA SER A 249 -55.37 -6.16 -33.53
C SER A 249 -55.53 -7.68 -33.68
N SER A 250 -54.88 -8.48 -32.81
CA SER A 250 -55.54 -9.47 -31.93
C SER A 250 -54.51 -10.34 -31.19
N ALA A 251 -54.73 -10.50 -29.88
CA ALA A 251 -54.08 -11.46 -28.97
C ALA A 251 -55.12 -12.53 -28.54
N PRO A 252 -54.87 -13.38 -27.53
CA PRO A 252 -53.95 -14.53 -27.47
C PRO A 252 -54.71 -15.84 -27.14
N SER A 253 -54.02 -16.99 -27.07
CA SER A 253 -54.57 -18.20 -26.41
C SER A 253 -53.50 -18.95 -25.61
N LYS A 254 -53.89 -19.31 -24.38
CA LYS A 254 -53.10 -19.96 -23.31
C LYS A 254 -53.20 -21.50 -23.37
N PRO A 255 -52.41 -22.23 -22.55
CA PRO A 255 -52.09 -23.65 -22.76
C PRO A 255 -53.03 -24.63 -22.02
N GLY A 256 -53.18 -25.83 -22.57
CA GLY A 256 -53.85 -26.98 -21.95
C GLY A 256 -52.85 -27.98 -21.34
N GLN A 257 -53.18 -28.47 -20.14
CA GLN A 257 -52.43 -29.42 -19.33
C GLN A 257 -52.73 -30.90 -19.67
N SER A 258 -51.76 -31.74 -19.31
CA SER A 258 -51.86 -33.08 -18.68
C SER A 258 -52.77 -34.18 -19.25
N GLY A 259 -52.14 -35.34 -19.52
CA GLY A 259 -52.78 -36.65 -19.48
C GLY A 259 -51.78 -37.69 -18.94
N VAL A 260 -52.16 -38.34 -17.85
CA VAL A 260 -51.49 -39.49 -17.18
C VAL A 260 -52.41 -40.70 -17.38
N GLN A 261 -51.78 -41.88 -17.48
CA GLN A 261 -52.32 -43.25 -17.50
C GLN A 261 -52.95 -43.74 -18.80
#